data_AF-A0A6M3JLV7-F1
#
_entry.id   AF-A0A6M3JLV7-F1
#
_cell.length_a   1.000
_cell.length_b   1.000
_cell.length_c   1.000
_cell.angle_alpha   90.00
_cell.angle_beta   90.00
_cell.angle_gamma   90.00
#
_symmetry.space_group_name_H-M   'P 1'
#
loop_
_entity.id
_entity.type
_entity.pdbx_description
1 polymer ?
#
loop_
_entity_poly.entity_id
_entity_poly.type
_entity_poly.pdbx_seq_one_letter_code
_entity_poly.pdbx_strand_id
1 'polypeptide(L)'
;MGYVEMTVDNVEPSVKKHYEHLLNTMKIVQRYQCPYCSQLEDSEWGITHHFMGHAIDARIKRLWKQGRTLKEIDDLYHIFHSYYPDRPECDNSFLECHHNINKDNCFRISYLQCCDYPAYQICEISHDGSIKVWGIGGWAGGYGCEVSLGSLRNPMPKEVLYVHRKKYQI
;
A
#
# COMPACT_ATOMS: atom_id res chain seq x y z
N MET A 1 4.84 11.59 48.93
CA MET A 1 5.37 10.24 48.67
C MET A 1 6.19 10.33 47.39
N GLY A 2 7.51 10.14 47.48
CA GLY A 2 8.35 10.07 46.28
C GLY A 2 8.18 8.71 45.64
N TYR A 3 8.02 8.68 44.31
CA TYR A 3 8.13 7.44 43.57
C TYR A 3 9.58 6.96 43.64
N VAL A 4 9.79 5.75 44.13
CA VAL A 4 11.10 5.08 44.04
C VAL A 4 11.15 4.45 42.65
N GLU A 5 12.13 4.85 41.84
CA GLU A 5 12.37 4.26 40.53
C GLU A 5 12.86 2.80 40.70
N MET A 6 12.30 1.88 39.91
CA MET A 6 12.68 0.47 39.96
C MET A 6 14.03 0.28 39.29
N THR A 7 14.99 -0.30 40.01
CA THR A 7 16.34 -0.59 39.53
C THR A 7 16.67 -2.05 39.78
N VAL A 8 17.70 -2.56 39.11
CA VAL A 8 18.18 -3.94 39.31
C VAL A 8 18.60 -4.21 40.76
N ASP A 9 18.93 -3.15 41.51
CA ASP A 9 19.41 -3.22 42.88
C ASP A 9 18.29 -3.21 43.93
N ASN A 10 17.07 -2.83 43.56
CA ASN A 10 15.94 -2.71 44.50
C ASN A 10 14.75 -3.65 44.19
N VAL A 11 14.94 -4.61 43.28
CA VAL A 11 13.97 -5.67 42.96
C VAL A 11 14.28 -6.98 43.68
N GLU A 12 13.27 -7.85 43.78
CA GLU A 12 13.42 -9.18 44.40
C GLU A 12 14.48 -10.04 43.68
N PRO A 13 15.22 -10.92 44.38
CA PRO A 13 16.28 -11.73 43.78
C PRO A 13 15.83 -12.63 42.62
N SER A 14 14.58 -13.11 42.64
CA SER A 14 13.97 -13.92 41.58
C SER A 14 13.85 -13.12 40.27
N VAL A 15 13.39 -11.87 40.36
CA VAL A 15 13.26 -10.92 39.26
C VAL A 15 14.65 -10.55 38.72
N LYS A 16 15.60 -10.27 39.61
CA LYS A 16 17.00 -9.99 39.23
C LYS A 16 17.62 -11.13 38.42
N LYS A 17 17.48 -12.38 38.89
CA LYS A 17 18.01 -13.57 38.20
C LYS A 17 17.39 -13.76 36.81
N HIS A 18 16.08 -13.50 36.67
CA HIS A 18 15.42 -13.57 35.38
C HIS A 18 15.89 -12.46 34.43
N TYR A 19 16.02 -11.23 34.93
CA TYR A 19 16.57 -10.10 34.18
C TYR A 19 17.99 -10.37 33.67
N GLU A 20 18.89 -10.86 34.53
CA GLU A 20 20.25 -11.24 34.15
C GLU A 20 20.28 -12.35 33.09
N HIS A 21 19.37 -13.33 33.18
CA HIS A 21 19.23 -14.36 32.15
C HIS A 21 18.78 -13.76 30.80
N LEU A 22 17.82 -12.84 30.79
CA LEU A 22 17.38 -12.16 29.57
C LEU A 22 18.51 -11.32 28.96
N LEU A 23 19.28 -10.58 29.76
CA LEU A 23 20.45 -9.84 29.27
C LEU A 23 21.51 -10.76 28.65
N ASN A 24 21.80 -11.90 29.29
CA ASN A 24 22.78 -12.86 28.79
C ASN A 24 22.33 -13.58 27.51
N THR A 25 21.03 -13.61 27.24
CA THR A 25 20.46 -14.18 26.01
C THR A 25 20.14 -13.12 24.95
N MET A 26 20.22 -11.84 25.31
CA MET A 26 19.99 -10.71 24.42
C MET A 26 21.03 -10.69 23.31
N LYS A 27 20.57 -10.47 22.08
CA LYS A 27 21.42 -10.28 20.90
C LYS A 27 21.24 -8.85 20.39
N ILE A 28 22.36 -8.16 20.17
CA ILE A 28 22.33 -6.88 19.46
C ILE A 28 22.10 -7.18 17.98
N VAL A 29 21.02 -6.64 17.42
CA VAL A 29 20.71 -6.75 15.99
C VAL A 29 21.07 -5.42 15.34
N GLN A 30 22.02 -5.45 14.40
CA GLN A 30 22.31 -4.31 13.53
C GLN A 30 21.35 -4.34 12.35
N ARG A 31 20.77 -3.19 12.02
CA ARG A 31 19.84 -3.01 10.89
C ARG A 31 20.23 -1.76 10.11
N TYR A 32 19.92 -1.77 8.82
CA TYR A 32 20.06 -0.60 7.95
C TYR A 32 18.80 0.23 8.06
N GLN A 33 18.92 1.53 8.28
CA GLN A 33 17.76 2.42 8.35
C GLN A 33 17.64 3.24 7.07
N CYS A 34 16.45 3.27 6.49
CA CYS A 34 16.15 4.15 5.37
C CYS A 34 16.05 5.60 5.84
N PRO A 35 16.85 6.54 5.30
CA PRO A 35 16.82 7.95 5.72
C PRO A 35 15.55 8.68 5.26
N TYR A 36 14.79 8.12 4.31
CA TYR A 36 13.58 8.74 3.78
C TYR A 36 12.32 8.42 4.58
N CYS A 37 12.18 7.16 5.04
CA CYS A 37 10.96 6.68 5.70
C CYS A 37 11.21 6.04 7.07
N SER A 38 12.46 5.98 7.52
CA SER A 38 12.90 5.37 8.78
C SER A 38 12.66 3.85 8.91
N GLN A 39 12.23 3.17 7.84
CA GLN A 39 12.11 1.71 7.83
C GLN A 39 13.47 1.04 8.03
N LEU A 40 13.46 -0.10 8.72
CA LEU A 40 14.64 -0.87 9.06
C LEU A 40 14.71 -2.14 8.22
N GLU A 41 15.88 -2.40 7.66
CA GLU A 41 16.17 -3.56 6.81
C GLU A 41 17.27 -4.41 7.43
N ASP A 42 17.15 -5.73 7.28
CA ASP A 42 18.06 -6.70 7.88
C ASP A 42 19.31 -6.96 7.01
N SER A 43 19.39 -6.37 5.81
CA SER A 43 20.51 -6.60 4.87
C SER A 43 20.79 -5.41 3.95
N GLU A 44 22.02 -5.34 3.42
CA GLU A 44 22.42 -4.37 2.39
C GLU A 44 21.57 -4.50 1.11
N TRP A 45 21.25 -5.74 0.73
CA TRP A 45 20.37 -6.00 -0.41
C TRP A 45 18.96 -5.44 -0.16
N GLY A 46 18.40 -5.71 1.03
CA GLY A 46 17.07 -5.21 1.41
C GLY A 46 16.99 -3.69 1.38
N ILE A 47 17.97 -2.99 1.98
CA ILE A 47 18.00 -1.53 1.97
C ILE A 47 18.23 -0.95 0.56
N THR A 48 19.02 -1.61 -0.27
CA THR A 48 19.22 -1.20 -1.67
C THR A 48 17.93 -1.33 -2.47
N HIS A 49 17.25 -2.47 -2.35
CA HIS A 49 15.95 -2.70 -2.98
C HIS A 49 14.91 -1.68 -2.50
N HIS A 50 14.89 -1.38 -1.20
CA HIS A 50 14.04 -0.36 -0.60
C HIS A 50 14.29 1.05 -1.19
N PHE A 51 15.55 1.46 -1.36
CA PHE A 51 15.89 2.74 -2.00
C PHE A 51 15.47 2.80 -3.46
N MET A 52 15.68 1.70 -4.20
CA MET A 52 15.20 1.60 -5.58
C MET A 52 13.67 1.71 -5.63
N GLY A 53 12.97 1.06 -4.69
CA GLY A 53 11.52 1.15 -4.53
C GLY A 53 11.02 2.59 -4.46
N HIS A 54 11.60 3.41 -3.57
CA HIS A 54 11.26 4.84 -3.49
C HIS A 54 11.46 5.60 -4.81
N ALA A 55 12.56 5.33 -5.53
CA ALA A 55 12.83 5.99 -6.80
C ALA A 55 11.84 5.55 -7.90
N ILE A 56 11.49 4.26 -7.92
CA ILE A 56 10.52 3.67 -8.84
C ILE A 56 9.12 4.22 -8.53
N ASP A 57 8.67 4.23 -7.28
CA ASP A 57 7.37 4.79 -6.86
C ASP A 57 7.22 6.26 -7.30
N ALA A 58 8.26 7.06 -7.07
CA ALA A 58 8.28 8.46 -7.49
C ALA A 58 8.18 8.61 -9.02
N ARG A 59 8.75 7.66 -9.78
CA ARG A 59 8.67 7.64 -11.24
C ARG A 59 7.32 7.13 -11.74
N ILE A 60 6.79 6.05 -11.19
CA ILE A 60 5.43 5.54 -11.45
C ILE A 60 4.40 6.65 -11.26
N LYS A 61 4.46 7.35 -10.12
CA LYS A 61 3.56 8.49 -9.84
C LYS A 61 3.60 9.58 -10.92
N ARG A 62 4.77 9.86 -11.50
CA ARG A 62 4.90 10.81 -12.61
C ARG A 62 4.32 10.26 -13.92
N LEU A 63 4.61 9.01 -14.25
CA LEU A 63 4.09 8.35 -15.45
C LEU A 63 2.56 8.27 -15.42
N TRP A 64 2.00 7.88 -14.28
CA TRP A 64 0.55 7.84 -14.06
C TRP A 64 -0.09 9.22 -14.27
N LYS A 65 0.49 10.28 -13.69
CA LYS A 65 0.02 11.66 -13.89
C LYS A 65 0.08 12.12 -15.35
N GLN A 66 1.03 11.61 -16.12
CA GLN A 66 1.15 11.87 -17.56
C GLN A 66 0.12 11.10 -18.40
N GLY A 67 -0.68 10.23 -17.78
CA GLY A 67 -1.70 9.43 -18.47
C GLY A 67 -1.19 8.13 -19.05
N ARG A 68 0.00 7.66 -18.63
CA ARG A 68 0.49 6.33 -19.01
C ARG A 68 -0.43 5.24 -18.49
N THR A 69 -0.55 4.17 -19.26
CA THR A 69 -1.39 3.02 -18.89
C THR A 69 -0.68 2.10 -17.90
N LEU A 70 -1.43 1.22 -17.24
CA LEU A 70 -0.86 0.17 -16.39
C LEU A 70 0.12 -0.72 -17.16
N LYS A 71 -0.19 -1.08 -18.43
CA LYS A 71 0.73 -1.88 -19.24
C LYS A 71 2.02 -1.14 -19.54
N GLU A 72 1.97 0.13 -19.92
CA GLU A 72 3.19 0.90 -20.19
C GLU A 72 4.08 1.04 -18.95
N ILE A 73 3.48 1.13 -17.76
CA ILE A 73 4.22 1.16 -16.49
C ILE A 73 4.81 -0.21 -16.18
N ASP A 74 4.04 -1.28 -16.37
CA ASP A 74 4.49 -2.65 -16.14
C ASP A 74 5.58 -3.08 -17.13
N ASP A 75 5.49 -2.69 -18.41
CA ASP A 75 6.54 -2.98 -19.40
C ASP A 75 7.90 -2.35 -19.02
N LEU A 76 7.91 -1.28 -18.23
CA LEU A 76 9.13 -0.59 -17.79
C LEU A 76 9.73 -1.16 -16.50
N TYR A 77 8.88 -1.62 -15.58
CA TYR A 77 9.28 -1.95 -14.21
C TYR A 77 8.92 -3.37 -13.76
N HIS A 78 8.15 -4.09 -14.56
CA HIS A 78 7.65 -5.45 -14.31
C HIS A 78 7.00 -5.59 -12.93
N ILE A 79 6.21 -4.59 -12.52
CA ILE A 79 5.62 -4.54 -11.17
C ILE A 79 4.56 -5.63 -10.96
N PHE A 80 3.98 -6.18 -12.04
CA PHE A 80 3.03 -7.28 -11.97
C PHE A 80 3.64 -8.65 -12.27
N HIS A 81 4.98 -8.80 -12.24
CA HIS A 81 5.65 -10.08 -12.54
C HIS A 81 5.25 -11.26 -11.63
N SER A 82 4.79 -10.96 -10.40
CA SER A 82 4.32 -11.96 -9.43
C SER A 82 2.86 -12.38 -9.66
N TYR A 83 2.14 -11.71 -10.56
CA TYR A 83 0.74 -11.99 -10.90
C TYR A 83 0.68 -13.08 -11.98
N TYR A 84 -0.37 -13.90 -11.94
CA TYR A 84 -0.53 -14.93 -12.97
C TYR A 84 -0.88 -14.28 -14.32
N PRO A 85 -0.17 -14.60 -15.41
CA PRO A 85 -0.58 -14.13 -16.72
C PRO A 85 -1.88 -14.85 -17.12
N ASP A 86 -2.85 -14.07 -17.61
CA ASP A 86 -3.99 -14.59 -18.39
C ASP A 86 -4.80 -15.72 -17.74
N ARG A 87 -5.04 -15.64 -16.43
CA ARG A 87 -5.99 -16.51 -15.71
C ARG A 87 -7.23 -15.74 -15.27
N PRO A 88 -8.31 -15.71 -16.07
CA PRO A 88 -9.54 -14.97 -15.76
C PRO A 88 -10.19 -15.37 -14.43
N GLU A 89 -9.95 -16.58 -13.95
CA GLU A 89 -10.45 -17.07 -12.67
C GLU A 89 -9.69 -16.55 -11.44
N CYS A 90 -8.50 -15.94 -11.62
CA CYS A 90 -7.68 -15.44 -10.52
C CYS A 90 -7.78 -13.92 -10.37
N ASP A 91 -8.13 -13.45 -9.18
CA ASP A 91 -8.24 -12.03 -8.85
C ASP A 91 -6.89 -11.29 -8.91
N ASN A 92 -5.78 -12.03 -8.89
CA ASN A 92 -4.43 -11.51 -9.03
C ASN A 92 -3.84 -11.88 -10.41
N SER A 93 -4.62 -11.72 -11.47
CA SER A 93 -4.14 -11.83 -12.85
C SER A 93 -4.09 -10.47 -13.54
N PHE A 94 -2.96 -10.19 -14.21
CA PHE A 94 -2.83 -9.02 -15.07
C PHE A 94 -3.31 -9.36 -16.49
N LEU A 95 -4.61 -9.17 -16.70
CA LEU A 95 -5.34 -9.45 -17.94
C LEU A 95 -5.36 -8.26 -18.92
N GLU A 96 -5.75 -8.55 -20.17
CA GLU A 96 -5.91 -7.56 -21.25
C GLU A 96 -6.80 -6.36 -20.88
N CYS A 97 -7.88 -6.58 -20.11
CA CYS A 97 -8.76 -5.49 -19.68
C CYS A 97 -8.07 -4.46 -18.78
N HIS A 98 -6.92 -4.79 -18.17
CA HIS A 98 -6.13 -3.86 -17.37
C HIS A 98 -5.14 -3.06 -18.21
N HIS A 99 -4.80 -3.50 -19.42
CA HIS A 99 -3.67 -2.94 -20.17
C HIS A 99 -3.83 -1.45 -20.50
N ASN A 100 -5.08 -1.03 -20.77
CA ASN A 100 -5.42 0.35 -21.16
C ASN A 100 -5.87 1.21 -19.98
N ILE A 101 -5.87 0.67 -18.75
CA ILE A 101 -6.23 1.43 -17.56
C ILE A 101 -5.23 2.57 -17.35
N ASN A 102 -5.73 3.80 -17.24
CA ASN A 102 -4.95 4.99 -16.93
C ASN A 102 -5.69 5.89 -15.92
N LYS A 103 -5.12 7.07 -15.61
CA LYS A 103 -5.68 8.03 -14.65
C LYS A 103 -7.10 8.52 -14.99
N ASP A 104 -7.53 8.35 -16.24
CA ASP A 104 -8.83 8.78 -16.73
C ASP A 104 -9.88 7.66 -16.69
N ASN A 105 -9.59 6.58 -15.94
CA ASN A 105 -10.57 5.57 -15.60
C ASN A 105 -11.12 5.69 -14.17
N CYS A 106 -12.33 5.18 -13.99
CA CYS A 106 -12.97 4.97 -12.70
C CYS A 106 -13.59 3.57 -12.61
N PHE A 107 -13.93 3.14 -11.40
CA PHE A 107 -14.32 1.77 -11.09
C PHE A 107 -15.52 1.73 -10.15
N ARG A 108 -16.38 0.74 -10.36
CA ARG A 108 -17.40 0.33 -9.40
C ARG A 108 -16.86 -0.83 -8.61
N ILE A 109 -16.70 -0.64 -7.31
CA ILE A 109 -16.16 -1.64 -6.40
C ILE A 109 -17.16 -1.81 -5.25
N SER A 110 -18.16 -2.68 -5.46
CA SER A 110 -19.34 -2.76 -4.58
C SER A 110 -19.03 -3.14 -3.15
N TYR A 111 -18.00 -3.95 -2.89
CA TYR A 111 -17.63 -4.32 -1.52
C TYR A 111 -17.02 -3.14 -0.73
N LEU A 112 -16.59 -2.07 -1.40
CA LEU A 112 -16.13 -0.86 -0.73
C LEU A 112 -17.32 0.05 -0.43
N GLN A 113 -17.71 0.05 0.85
CA GLN A 113 -18.84 0.82 1.40
C GLN A 113 -20.18 0.60 0.67
N CYS A 114 -20.47 -0.63 0.22
CA CYS A 114 -21.71 -0.97 -0.48
C CYS A 114 -22.00 -0.04 -1.68
N CYS A 115 -20.95 0.33 -2.42
CA CYS A 115 -21.03 1.34 -3.49
C CYS A 115 -21.31 0.71 -4.86
N ASP A 116 -22.54 0.86 -5.34
CA ASP A 116 -22.92 0.41 -6.69
C ASP A 116 -22.67 1.44 -7.79
N TYR A 117 -21.99 2.54 -7.46
CA TYR A 117 -21.61 3.60 -8.39
C TYR A 117 -20.15 3.47 -8.86
N PRO A 118 -19.82 3.99 -10.05
CA PRO A 118 -18.44 4.19 -10.51
C PRO A 118 -17.74 5.28 -9.69
N ALA A 119 -17.41 5.02 -8.43
CA ALA A 119 -16.96 6.06 -7.49
C ALA A 119 -15.45 6.07 -7.24
N TYR A 120 -14.73 5.01 -7.62
CA TYR A 120 -13.34 4.81 -7.23
C TYR A 120 -12.39 5.10 -8.39
N GLN A 121 -11.26 5.74 -8.10
CA GLN A 121 -10.14 5.89 -9.03
C GLN A 121 -8.86 5.40 -8.39
N ILE A 122 -7.93 4.89 -9.21
CA ILE A 122 -6.59 4.55 -8.75
C ILE A 122 -5.87 5.84 -8.32
N CYS A 123 -5.44 5.88 -7.07
CA CYS A 123 -4.74 7.02 -6.49
C CYS A 123 -3.26 6.73 -6.24
N GLU A 124 -2.87 5.45 -6.17
CA GLU A 124 -1.50 5.02 -5.93
C GLU A 124 -1.22 3.69 -6.64
N ILE A 125 -0.03 3.59 -7.21
CA ILE A 125 0.55 2.37 -7.78
C ILE A 125 1.96 2.31 -7.22
N SER A 126 2.30 1.18 -6.60
CA SER A 126 3.58 0.95 -5.95
C SER A 126 4.48 0.03 -6.79
N HIS A 127 5.78 0.10 -6.59
CA HIS A 127 6.80 -0.69 -7.28
C HIS A 127 6.70 -2.21 -7.03
N ASP A 128 5.98 -2.62 -5.99
CA ASP A 128 5.67 -4.00 -5.64
C ASP A 128 4.39 -4.53 -6.32
N GLY A 129 3.71 -3.69 -7.11
CA GLY A 129 2.47 -4.04 -7.80
C GLY A 129 1.20 -3.74 -7.01
N SER A 130 1.30 -3.24 -5.77
CA SER A 130 0.10 -2.85 -5.01
C SER A 130 -0.61 -1.64 -5.65
N ILE A 131 -1.93 -1.74 -5.76
CA ILE A 131 -2.79 -0.67 -6.31
C ILE A 131 -3.76 -0.20 -5.24
N LYS A 132 -3.77 1.10 -4.96
CA LYS A 132 -4.78 1.71 -4.09
C LYS A 132 -5.76 2.54 -4.89
N VAL A 133 -7.02 2.45 -4.47
CA VAL A 133 -8.11 3.27 -4.99
C VAL A 133 -8.64 4.20 -3.92
N TRP A 134 -9.27 5.27 -4.36
CA TRP A 134 -9.99 6.21 -3.52
C TRP A 134 -11.30 6.58 -4.21
N GLY A 135 -12.42 6.60 -3.48
CA GLY A 135 -13.72 7.06 -4.00
C GLY A 135 -14.69 7.67 -2.97
N ILE A 136 -15.74 8.36 -3.44
CA ILE A 136 -16.89 8.82 -2.63
C ILE A 136 -18.15 8.06 -3.01
N GLY A 137 -18.20 6.79 -2.65
CA GLY A 137 -19.27 5.89 -3.09
C GLY A 137 -20.33 5.56 -2.05
N GLY A 138 -19.99 5.67 -0.76
CA GLY A 138 -20.75 5.04 0.31
C GLY A 138 -21.32 5.99 1.36
N TRP A 139 -21.84 5.39 2.44
CA TRP A 139 -22.61 6.09 3.48
C TRP A 139 -21.78 6.96 4.42
N ALA A 140 -20.47 6.74 4.49
CA ALA A 140 -19.57 7.39 5.46
C ALA A 140 -18.59 8.40 4.80
N GLY A 141 -18.86 8.82 3.56
CA GLY A 141 -18.02 9.77 2.84
C GLY A 141 -16.91 9.11 2.03
N GLY A 142 -15.73 9.73 2.00
CA GLY A 142 -14.60 9.27 1.19
C GLY A 142 -13.91 8.04 1.79
N TYR A 143 -13.62 7.05 0.96
CA TYR A 143 -12.94 5.82 1.37
C TYR A 143 -11.93 5.35 0.32
N GLY A 144 -10.82 4.79 0.77
CA GLY A 144 -9.81 4.22 -0.11
C GLY A 144 -9.05 3.10 0.58
N CYS A 145 -8.64 2.11 -0.21
CA CYS A 145 -7.85 0.99 0.25
C CYS A 145 -7.08 0.37 -0.92
N GLU A 146 -6.19 -0.57 -0.59
CA GLU A 146 -5.59 -1.46 -1.59
C GLU A 146 -6.64 -2.41 -2.16
N VAL A 147 -6.54 -2.71 -3.45
CA VAL A 147 -7.47 -3.61 -4.17
C VAL A 147 -6.71 -4.56 -5.07
N SER A 148 -7.29 -5.74 -5.32
CA SER A 148 -6.78 -6.67 -6.31
C SER A 148 -7.06 -6.17 -7.74
N LEU A 149 -6.30 -6.67 -8.72
CA LEU A 149 -6.57 -6.43 -10.14
C LEU A 149 -7.97 -6.91 -10.54
N GLY A 150 -8.47 -7.98 -9.93
CA GLY A 150 -9.83 -8.48 -10.14
C GLY A 150 -10.92 -7.42 -9.94
N SER A 151 -10.68 -6.48 -9.02
CA SER A 151 -11.59 -5.36 -8.74
C SER A 151 -11.57 -4.27 -9.81
N LEU A 152 -10.63 -4.33 -10.76
CA LEU A 152 -10.36 -3.32 -11.79
C LEU A 152 -10.74 -3.80 -13.20
N ARG A 153 -11.34 -4.99 -13.34
CA ARG A 153 -11.62 -5.63 -14.65
C ARG A 153 -12.63 -4.89 -15.54
N ASN A 154 -13.43 -3.99 -14.97
CA ASN A 154 -14.43 -3.21 -15.69
C ASN A 154 -14.12 -1.71 -15.57
N PRO A 155 -13.04 -1.22 -16.20
CA PRO A 155 -12.73 0.19 -16.19
C PRO A 155 -13.81 0.98 -16.94
N MET A 156 -14.21 2.11 -16.37
CA MET A 156 -15.16 3.04 -16.97
C MET A 156 -14.46 4.39 -17.22
N PRO A 157 -14.96 5.20 -18.16
CA PRO A 157 -14.43 6.55 -18.38
C PRO A 157 -14.66 7.45 -17.15
N LYS A 158 -13.68 8.27 -16.76
CA LYS A 158 -13.79 9.19 -15.62
C LYS A 158 -14.97 10.16 -15.72
N GLU A 159 -15.51 10.38 -16.92
CA GLU A 159 -16.66 11.24 -17.18
C GLU A 159 -17.92 10.72 -16.50
N VAL A 160 -18.01 9.41 -16.23
CA VAL A 160 -19.10 8.81 -15.46
C VAL A 160 -18.80 8.71 -13.96
N LEU A 161 -17.65 9.21 -13.50
CA LEU A 161 -17.25 9.14 -12.10
C LEU A 161 -18.32 9.76 -11.20
N TYR A 162 -18.82 8.95 -10.27
CA TYR A 162 -19.76 9.42 -9.27
C TYR A 162 -19.03 10.30 -8.24
N VAL A 163 -19.48 11.56 -8.14
CA VAL A 163 -19.03 12.49 -7.10
C VAL A 163 -20.24 12.83 -6.24
N HIS A 164 -20.22 12.37 -5.00
CA HIS A 164 -21.26 12.72 -4.03
C HIS A 164 -21.24 14.24 -3.77
N ARG A 165 -22.14 14.98 -4.44
CA ARG A 165 -22.35 16.40 -4.15
C ARG A 165 -22.99 16.50 -2.77
N LYS A 166 -22.25 17.02 -1.79
CA LYS A 166 -22.84 17.51 -0.53
C LYS A 166 -23.91 18.55 -0.89
N LYS A 167 -25.19 18.17 -0.78
CA LYS A 167 -26.30 19.14 -0.69
C LYS A 167 -26.15 19.88 0.65
N TYR A 168 -25.37 20.95 0.66
CA TYR A 168 -25.68 22.07 1.55
C TYR A 168 -26.51 23.04 0.71
N GLN A 169 -27.83 22.83 0.73
CA GLN A 169 -28.75 23.91 0.36
C GLN A 169 -28.76 24.90 1.52
N ILE A 170 -28.48 26.15 1.18
CA ILE A 170 -28.58 27.36 2.00
C ILE A 170 -30.01 27.51 2.50
#